data_AF-A0A1C5HRQ3-F1
#
_entry.id   AF-A0A1C5HRQ3-F1
#
_cell.length_a   1.000
_cell.length_b   1.000
_cell.length_c   1.000
_cell.angle_alpha   90.00
_cell.angle_beta   90.00
_cell.angle_gamma   90.00
#
_symmetry.space_group_name_H-M   'P 1'
#
loop_
_entity.id
_entity.type
_entity.pdbx_description
1 polymer ?
#
loop_
_entity_poly.entity_id
_entity_poly.type
_entity_poly.pdbx_seq_one_letter_code
_entity_poly.pdbx_strand_id
1 'polypeptide(L)'
;MVRLRRRWALGLLAGGASAAALGTTDPVRHRTGTLVRREPPPVEVENRAAGAPWWPWDGQRAVDDRHRQIQGYASTTSVAPGESIDFHVAVNPAGRYRISVHRLGWYDGAGARTMLTSPEFDGVPQPVPPADPATGTIACRWPVSWTVRVPDHWTSGLYQAVFTSADGWHACTPFVVRDDRRAAALCVVLPVTTWQAYNQWPRDRRAGKSLYNGYAATGRQDPRLRALEVSFDRPYAEHGIPIQLTRDHDAIQWLERSGYDVSYATSLDLHSGRLDPTRHRGIVFAGHDEYWSAEMRRTAERAVAAGHSLAFLGANSVYWHIRVRPTADGRPERVVACAKKTDSDLGQDAAGPTVRWRSLGQPEQALIGVQYNGIVGDPQPLVVQGADHWFWAGTGVADGDRIPGVVGGEADGLNPTGPRPAATTATLLSASPYRTREGRRQMQNTHLYETPQGGIVFAAGTLCWTMALNRQGNRDERIERATANLLDRITGRAGASTGPTGPAVEAPD
;
A
#
# COMPACT_ATOMS: atom_id res chain seq x y z
N MET A 1 8.83 -52.91 -47.11
CA MET A 1 8.46 -53.56 -48.38
C MET A 1 8.81 -55.04 -48.28
N VAL A 2 7.79 -55.90 -48.37
CA VAL A 2 7.77 -57.32 -48.79
C VAL A 2 6.60 -58.02 -48.07
N ARG A 3 5.75 -58.68 -48.87
CA ARG A 3 4.60 -59.59 -48.58
C ARG A 3 3.25 -58.93 -48.27
N LEU A 4 2.29 -58.99 -49.22
CA LEU A 4 1.35 -60.10 -49.57
C LEU A 4 0.21 -60.22 -48.53
N ARG A 5 -1.03 -59.80 -48.84
CA ARG A 5 -2.13 -60.48 -49.59
C ARG A 5 -2.83 -61.66 -48.87
N ARG A 6 -4.14 -61.43 -48.64
CA ARG A 6 -5.33 -62.26 -48.90
C ARG A 6 -5.78 -63.35 -47.89
N ARG A 7 -7.03 -63.14 -47.41
CA ARG A 7 -8.26 -64.02 -47.37
C ARG A 7 -8.12 -65.36 -46.60
N TRP A 8 -9.09 -65.83 -45.80
CA TRP A 8 -10.46 -66.28 -46.11
C TRP A 8 -11.27 -66.38 -44.79
N ALA A 9 -12.56 -65.98 -44.77
CA ALA A 9 -13.80 -66.82 -44.67
C ALA A 9 -14.02 -67.44 -43.25
N LEU A 10 -15.21 -67.76 -42.72
CA LEU A 10 -16.60 -67.94 -43.15
C LEU A 10 -17.39 -68.11 -41.82
N GLY A 11 -18.69 -67.78 -41.72
CA GLY A 11 -19.47 -68.20 -40.54
C GLY A 11 -20.83 -67.57 -40.39
N LEU A 12 -21.86 -68.34 -40.72
CA LEU A 12 -23.29 -68.06 -40.72
C LEU A 12 -23.93 -68.44 -39.35
N LEU A 13 -25.05 -67.79 -39.03
CA LEU A 13 -26.28 -68.27 -38.34
C LEU A 13 -26.68 -67.72 -36.95
N ALA A 14 -28.00 -67.46 -36.90
CA ALA A 14 -28.95 -67.44 -35.77
C ALA A 14 -28.77 -66.34 -34.71
N GLY A 15 -29.76 -65.53 -34.36
CA GLY A 15 -31.17 -65.84 -34.13
C GLY A 15 -31.40 -65.85 -32.61
N GLY A 16 -32.13 -64.86 -32.08
CA GLY A 16 -32.51 -64.85 -30.66
C GLY A 16 -32.76 -63.45 -30.10
N ALA A 17 -34.03 -63.10 -29.94
CA ALA A 17 -34.49 -61.90 -29.25
C ALA A 17 -34.20 -61.96 -27.75
N SER A 18 -33.94 -60.80 -27.12
CA SER A 18 -34.49 -60.42 -25.81
C SER A 18 -34.23 -58.94 -25.50
N ALA A 19 -35.22 -58.33 -24.88
CA ALA A 19 -35.43 -56.91 -24.67
C ALA A 19 -34.52 -56.28 -23.59
N ALA A 20 -34.29 -54.95 -23.68
CA ALA A 20 -34.33 -54.05 -22.53
C ALA A 20 -34.16 -52.57 -22.91
N ALA A 21 -35.04 -51.74 -22.34
CA ALA A 21 -34.89 -50.32 -21.98
C ALA A 21 -34.69 -49.27 -23.10
N LEU A 22 -35.80 -48.65 -23.50
CA LEU A 22 -35.82 -47.30 -24.08
C LEU A 22 -35.45 -46.28 -23.00
N GLY A 23 -34.21 -45.80 -23.02
CA GLY A 23 -33.80 -44.59 -22.34
C GLY A 23 -34.16 -43.37 -23.18
N THR A 24 -34.98 -42.49 -22.65
CA THR A 24 -35.30 -41.18 -23.22
C THR A 24 -34.04 -40.33 -23.30
N THR A 25 -33.61 -39.97 -24.51
CA THR A 25 -32.56 -38.98 -24.72
C THR A 25 -33.20 -37.59 -24.74
N ASP A 26 -33.16 -36.91 -23.60
CA ASP A 26 -33.46 -35.48 -23.55
C ASP A 26 -32.39 -34.72 -24.36
N PRO A 27 -32.76 -33.81 -25.27
CA PRO A 27 -31.80 -33.02 -26.01
C PRO A 27 -31.11 -32.06 -25.03
N VAL A 28 -29.78 -32.20 -24.93
CA VAL A 28 -28.90 -31.26 -24.23
C VAL A 28 -29.13 -29.87 -24.83
N ARG A 29 -29.86 -29.02 -24.12
CA ARG A 29 -29.93 -27.59 -24.41
C ARG A 29 -28.53 -27.02 -24.19
N HIS A 30 -27.80 -26.78 -25.27
CA HIS A 30 -26.65 -25.88 -25.23
C HIS A 30 -27.13 -24.53 -24.71
N ARG A 31 -26.82 -24.22 -23.45
CA ARG A 31 -26.81 -22.83 -22.97
C ARG A 31 -25.71 -22.14 -23.76
N THR A 32 -26.08 -21.39 -24.80
CA THR A 32 -25.27 -20.29 -25.29
C THR A 32 -25.06 -19.34 -24.12
N GLY A 33 -23.95 -19.51 -23.41
CA GLY A 33 -23.50 -18.55 -22.43
C GLY A 33 -23.26 -17.24 -23.15
N THR A 34 -24.08 -16.24 -22.85
CA THR A 34 -23.79 -14.86 -23.25
C THR A 34 -22.40 -14.57 -22.71
N LEU A 35 -21.43 -14.33 -23.60
CA LEU A 35 -20.13 -13.79 -23.23
C LEU A 35 -20.40 -12.40 -22.64
N VAL A 36 -20.62 -12.33 -21.33
CA VAL A 36 -20.67 -11.06 -20.60
C VAL A 36 -19.26 -10.51 -20.72
N ARG A 37 -19.09 -9.53 -21.61
CA ARG A 37 -17.83 -8.81 -21.75
C ARG A 37 -17.56 -8.14 -20.42
N ARG A 38 -16.59 -8.66 -19.67
CA ARG A 38 -16.16 -8.07 -18.40
C ARG A 38 -15.74 -6.63 -18.69
N GLU A 39 -16.40 -5.66 -18.08
CA GLU A 39 -15.94 -4.27 -18.13
C GLU A 39 -14.56 -4.21 -17.45
N PRO A 40 -13.56 -3.57 -18.10
CA PRO A 40 -12.25 -3.44 -17.51
C PRO A 40 -12.34 -2.60 -16.22
N PRO A 41 -11.55 -2.90 -15.18
CA PRO A 41 -11.40 -2.03 -14.02
C PRO A 41 -11.17 -0.57 -14.41
N PRO A 42 -11.73 0.43 -13.68
CA PRO A 42 -11.49 1.84 -13.97
C PRO A 42 -10.00 2.21 -14.07
N VAL A 43 -9.17 1.62 -13.20
CA VAL A 43 -7.72 1.81 -13.20
C VAL A 43 -7.03 1.22 -14.43
N GLU A 44 -7.56 0.14 -15.01
CA GLU A 44 -7.06 -0.38 -16.28
C GLU A 44 -7.37 0.60 -17.43
N VAL A 45 -8.56 1.20 -17.43
CA VAL A 45 -8.94 2.22 -18.43
C VAL A 45 -8.08 3.47 -18.28
N GLU A 46 -7.87 3.93 -17.04
CA GLU A 46 -6.99 5.05 -16.71
C GLU A 46 -5.57 4.84 -17.26
N ASN A 47 -5.02 3.64 -17.09
CA ASN A 47 -3.66 3.32 -17.52
C ASN A 47 -3.46 3.23 -19.05
N ARG A 48 -4.53 3.32 -19.85
CA ARG A 48 -4.42 3.45 -21.31
C ARG A 48 -4.09 4.88 -21.74
N ALA A 49 -4.19 5.84 -20.82
CA ALA A 49 -3.75 7.19 -21.06
C ALA A 49 -2.23 7.29 -21.21
N ALA A 50 -1.76 8.24 -22.02
CA ALA A 50 -0.37 8.67 -21.98
C ALA A 50 -0.02 9.22 -20.59
N GLY A 51 1.05 8.70 -20.01
CA GLY A 51 1.64 9.22 -18.78
C GLY A 51 2.79 10.19 -19.04
N ALA A 52 3.35 10.70 -17.96
CA ALA A 52 4.58 11.47 -17.91
C ALA A 52 5.44 10.95 -16.75
N PRO A 53 6.79 11.03 -16.85
CA PRO A 53 7.67 10.68 -15.75
C PRO A 53 7.22 11.32 -14.45
N TRP A 54 7.03 10.49 -13.41
CA TRP A 54 6.74 11.03 -12.09
C TRP A 54 7.93 11.89 -11.60
N TRP A 55 7.63 13.09 -11.13
CA TRP A 55 8.58 13.99 -10.45
C TRP A 55 9.08 13.35 -9.13
N PRO A 56 10.34 13.52 -8.66
CA PRO A 56 11.27 14.63 -8.91
C PRO A 56 12.45 14.36 -9.85
N TRP A 57 12.39 13.33 -10.69
CA TRP A 57 13.61 12.81 -11.36
C TRP A 57 14.02 13.50 -12.67
N ASP A 58 13.47 14.67 -13.00
CA ASP A 58 13.67 15.36 -14.30
C ASP A 58 14.47 16.68 -14.22
N GLY A 59 15.48 16.76 -13.35
CA GLY A 59 16.41 17.91 -13.34
C GLY A 59 15.80 19.24 -12.85
N GLN A 60 14.61 19.18 -12.27
CA GLN A 60 13.91 20.32 -11.68
C GLN A 60 14.54 20.78 -10.36
N ARG A 61 14.42 22.07 -10.05
CA ARG A 61 14.97 22.66 -8.81
C ARG A 61 14.08 22.31 -7.62
N ALA A 62 14.53 21.36 -6.80
CA ALA A 62 13.84 20.99 -5.55
C ALA A 62 14.02 22.08 -4.48
N VAL A 63 12.96 22.42 -3.77
CA VAL A 63 13.00 23.41 -2.67
C VAL A 63 13.74 22.91 -1.44
N ASP A 64 14.06 23.84 -0.54
CA ASP A 64 14.51 23.51 0.80
C ASP A 64 13.74 24.31 1.87
N ASP A 65 13.67 23.76 3.08
CA ASP A 65 12.88 24.34 4.17
C ASP A 65 13.51 25.58 4.82
N ARG A 66 14.73 25.97 4.42
CA ARG A 66 15.39 27.18 4.93
C ARG A 66 15.06 28.39 4.08
N HIS A 67 15.17 28.26 2.76
CA HIS A 67 14.87 29.33 1.81
C HIS A 67 13.37 29.38 1.49
N ARG A 68 12.65 28.25 1.57
CA ARG A 68 11.19 28.15 1.45
C ARG A 68 10.68 28.72 0.13
N GLN A 69 11.36 28.41 -0.96
CA GLN A 69 11.12 29.02 -2.27
C GLN A 69 9.67 28.84 -2.74
N ILE A 70 9.14 27.63 -2.57
CA ILE A 70 7.71 27.34 -2.61
C ILE A 70 7.40 26.16 -1.69
N GLN A 71 6.29 26.21 -0.96
CA GLN A 71 5.84 25.13 -0.09
C GLN A 71 4.31 25.10 -0.08
N GLY A 72 3.71 23.95 0.20
CA GLY A 72 2.26 23.89 0.38
C GLY A 72 1.77 22.61 1.02
N TYR A 73 0.50 22.64 1.40
CA TYR A 73 -0.22 21.52 2.01
C TYR A 73 -1.70 21.53 1.61
N ALA A 74 -2.37 20.40 1.82
CA ALA A 74 -3.78 20.23 1.52
C ALA A 74 -4.66 20.24 2.79
N SER A 75 -5.93 20.65 2.65
CA SER A 75 -6.91 20.70 3.74
C SER A 75 -7.42 19.33 4.22
N THR A 76 -7.23 18.28 3.42
CA THR A 76 -7.58 16.89 3.75
C THR A 76 -6.58 15.92 3.10
N THR A 77 -6.48 14.69 3.62
CA THR A 77 -5.65 13.62 3.06
C THR A 77 -6.37 12.80 1.99
N SER A 78 -7.70 12.83 1.97
CA SER A 78 -8.53 12.10 1.02
C SER A 78 -9.82 12.85 0.70
N VAL A 79 -10.31 12.63 -0.51
CA VAL A 79 -11.58 13.15 -1.05
C VAL A 79 -12.23 12.14 -1.98
N ALA A 80 -13.55 12.08 -2.01
CA ALA A 80 -14.33 11.38 -3.02
C ALA A 80 -14.68 12.31 -4.20
N PRO A 81 -15.04 11.76 -5.37
CA PRO A 81 -15.57 12.57 -6.46
C PRO A 81 -16.79 13.39 -6.03
N GLY A 82 -16.85 14.65 -6.47
CA GLY A 82 -17.84 15.63 -6.06
C GLY A 82 -17.46 16.45 -4.82
N GLU A 83 -16.58 15.92 -3.95
CA GLU A 83 -16.01 16.65 -2.79
C GLU A 83 -14.95 17.67 -3.25
N SER A 84 -14.51 18.53 -2.32
CA SER A 84 -13.52 19.56 -2.59
C SER A 84 -12.30 19.43 -1.69
N ILE A 85 -11.15 19.80 -2.23
CA ILE A 85 -9.87 19.88 -1.53
C ILE A 85 -9.27 21.27 -1.73
N ASP A 86 -8.78 21.86 -0.64
CA ASP A 86 -8.13 23.17 -0.67
C ASP A 86 -6.62 22.99 -0.56
N PHE A 87 -5.90 23.79 -1.34
CA PHE A 87 -4.45 23.88 -1.28
C PHE A 87 -4.03 25.23 -0.70
N HIS A 88 -3.04 25.19 0.17
CA HIS A 88 -2.45 26.35 0.83
C HIS A 88 -0.99 26.47 0.42
N VAL A 89 -0.58 27.61 -0.13
CA VAL A 89 0.76 27.78 -0.71
C VAL A 89 1.47 29.00 -0.13
N ALA A 90 2.76 28.83 0.14
CA ALA A 90 3.70 29.89 0.48
C ALA A 90 4.79 29.98 -0.59
N VAL A 91 5.16 31.19 -1.00
CA VAL A 91 6.20 31.44 -2.01
C VAL A 91 7.17 32.49 -1.48
N ASN A 92 8.48 32.22 -1.52
CA ASN A 92 9.50 33.14 -1.01
C ASN A 92 10.72 33.25 -1.94
N PRO A 93 11.03 34.44 -2.51
CA PRO A 93 10.30 35.70 -2.39
C PRO A 93 8.91 35.63 -3.04
N ALA A 94 8.07 36.65 -2.82
CA ALA A 94 6.78 36.75 -3.48
C ALA A 94 6.92 36.67 -5.01
N GLY A 95 6.01 35.98 -5.67
CA GLY A 95 6.07 35.75 -7.11
C GLY A 95 4.99 34.82 -7.61
N ARG A 96 4.88 34.70 -8.93
CA ARG A 96 3.86 33.84 -9.55
C ARG A 96 4.16 32.37 -9.32
N TYR A 97 3.10 31.57 -9.27
CA TYR A 97 3.19 30.11 -9.24
C TYR A 97 1.94 29.48 -9.85
N ARG A 98 2.00 28.17 -10.10
CA ARG A 98 0.85 27.34 -10.50
C ARG A 98 0.83 26.04 -9.70
N ILE A 99 -0.32 25.37 -9.74
CA ILE A 99 -0.53 24.06 -9.12
C ILE A 99 -0.94 23.06 -10.21
N SER A 100 -0.19 21.98 -10.35
CA SER A 100 -0.55 20.85 -11.22
C SER A 100 -0.91 19.64 -10.37
N VAL A 101 -2.07 19.05 -10.61
CA VAL A 101 -2.53 17.83 -9.96
C VAL A 101 -2.20 16.64 -10.86
N HIS A 102 -1.46 15.69 -10.32
CA HIS A 102 -1.07 14.46 -11.00
C HIS A 102 -1.67 13.24 -10.28
N ARG A 103 -2.22 12.28 -11.03
CA ARG A 103 -2.54 10.94 -10.52
C ARG A 103 -1.30 10.07 -10.69
N LEU A 104 -0.81 9.48 -9.61
CA LEU A 104 0.30 8.53 -9.64
C LEU A 104 -0.24 7.12 -9.93
N GLY A 105 0.47 6.37 -10.76
CA GLY A 105 -0.01 5.09 -11.30
C GLY A 105 1.00 4.44 -12.25
N TRP A 106 0.59 3.43 -12.99
CA TRP A 106 1.49 2.71 -13.92
C TRP A 106 1.81 3.51 -15.19
N TYR A 107 0.80 3.84 -15.99
CA TYR A 107 0.90 4.56 -17.27
C TYR A 107 2.06 4.10 -18.17
N ASP A 108 2.13 2.79 -18.44
CA ASP A 108 3.20 2.16 -19.24
C ASP A 108 4.62 2.41 -18.70
N GLY A 109 4.73 2.54 -17.37
CA GLY A 109 6.00 2.80 -16.66
C GLY A 109 6.35 4.28 -16.51
N ALA A 110 5.51 5.20 -17.01
CA ALA A 110 5.74 6.63 -16.82
C ALA A 110 5.54 7.08 -15.37
N GLY A 111 4.66 6.41 -14.60
CA GLY A 111 4.53 6.64 -13.16
C GLY A 111 3.49 7.69 -12.74
N ALA A 112 3.07 8.59 -13.64
CA ALA A 112 2.06 9.60 -13.37
C ALA A 112 1.32 10.10 -14.62
N ARG A 113 0.18 10.76 -14.42
CA ARG A 113 -0.54 11.54 -15.43
C ARG A 113 -1.00 12.87 -14.82
N THR A 114 -0.82 13.96 -15.56
CA THR A 114 -1.39 15.27 -15.18
C THR A 114 -2.89 15.27 -15.43
N MET A 115 -3.66 15.54 -14.38
CA MET A 115 -5.13 15.53 -14.40
C MET A 115 -5.70 16.93 -14.58
N LEU A 116 -5.06 17.92 -13.98
CA LEU A 116 -5.49 19.31 -13.99
C LEU A 116 -4.30 20.22 -13.69
N THR A 117 -4.27 21.39 -14.33
CA THR A 117 -3.35 22.48 -13.97
C THR A 117 -4.16 23.74 -13.72
N SER A 118 -3.85 24.44 -12.63
CA SER A 118 -4.50 25.70 -12.27
C SER A 118 -4.09 26.84 -13.22
N PRO A 119 -4.81 27.97 -13.20
CA PRO A 119 -4.25 29.26 -13.62
C PRO A 119 -2.99 29.63 -12.83
N GLU A 120 -2.29 30.68 -13.27
CA GLU A 120 -1.25 31.30 -12.45
C GLU A 120 -1.85 32.10 -11.29
N PHE A 121 -1.19 32.07 -10.14
CA PHE A 121 -1.55 32.83 -8.94
C PHE A 121 -0.36 33.66 -8.47
N ASP A 122 -0.64 34.77 -7.79
CA ASP A 122 0.37 35.55 -7.08
C ASP A 122 0.60 34.96 -5.68
N GLY A 123 1.81 34.46 -5.45
CA GLY A 123 2.23 33.87 -4.19
C GLY A 123 2.97 34.86 -3.30
N VAL A 124 2.79 34.71 -2.00
CA VAL A 124 3.46 35.53 -0.98
C VAL A 124 4.11 34.65 0.09
N PRO A 125 5.11 35.16 0.81
CA PRO A 125 5.67 34.44 1.94
C PRO A 125 4.60 34.24 3.02
N GLN A 126 4.57 33.04 3.60
CA GLN A 126 3.72 32.71 4.73
C GLN A 126 4.56 32.35 5.96
N PRO A 127 4.08 32.60 7.18
CA PRO A 127 4.85 32.32 8.39
C PRO A 127 4.96 30.81 8.63
N VAL A 128 6.08 30.40 9.23
CA VAL A 128 6.19 29.12 9.94
C VAL A 128 5.83 29.42 11.40
N PRO A 129 4.70 28.92 11.91
CA PRO A 129 4.31 29.18 13.29
C PRO A 129 5.29 28.55 14.28
N PRO A 130 5.43 29.10 15.50
CA PRO A 130 6.17 28.44 16.56
C PRO A 130 5.51 27.11 16.92
N ALA A 131 6.30 26.16 17.41
CA ALA A 131 5.77 24.92 17.96
C ALA A 131 5.01 25.19 19.26
N ASP A 132 3.88 24.50 19.44
CA ASP A 132 3.15 24.49 20.70
C ASP A 132 4.07 23.99 21.84
N PRO A 133 4.16 24.70 22.97
CA PRO A 133 5.13 24.38 24.02
C PRO A 133 4.81 23.07 24.76
N ALA A 134 3.55 22.64 24.80
CA ALA A 134 3.15 21.43 25.51
C ALA A 134 3.27 20.17 24.63
N THR A 135 2.86 20.27 23.37
CA THR A 135 2.73 19.15 22.44
C THR A 135 3.82 19.12 21.37
N GLY A 136 4.50 20.24 21.12
CA GLY A 136 5.42 20.40 20.00
C GLY A 136 4.76 20.52 18.62
N THR A 137 3.42 20.62 18.57
CA THR A 137 2.67 20.75 17.32
C THR A 137 3.05 22.02 16.58
N ILE A 138 3.32 21.90 15.28
CA ILE A 138 3.44 23.04 14.36
C ILE A 138 2.27 22.94 13.38
N ALA A 139 1.38 23.91 13.37
CA ALA A 139 0.20 23.94 12.50
C ALA A 139 0.05 25.32 11.86
N CYS A 140 0.10 25.36 10.54
CA CYS A 140 -0.09 26.54 9.71
C CYS A 140 -1.56 26.95 9.69
N ARG A 141 -1.78 28.23 9.38
CA ARG A 141 -3.10 28.81 9.08
C ARG A 141 -3.01 29.69 7.83
N TRP A 142 -2.31 29.17 6.81
CA TRP A 142 -2.16 29.89 5.56
C TRP A 142 -3.54 30.02 4.89
N PRO A 143 -3.84 31.13 4.21
CA PRO A 143 -5.09 31.26 3.46
C PRO A 143 -5.20 30.18 2.38
N VAL A 144 -6.43 29.87 1.97
CA VAL A 144 -6.67 28.99 0.82
C VAL A 144 -6.17 29.70 -0.43
N SER A 145 -5.29 29.02 -1.17
CA SER A 145 -4.76 29.50 -2.44
C SER A 145 -5.63 29.05 -3.62
N TRP A 146 -6.07 27.80 -3.59
CA TRP A 146 -6.86 27.20 -4.67
C TRP A 146 -7.69 26.04 -4.15
N THR A 147 -8.94 25.95 -4.61
CA THR A 147 -9.85 24.85 -4.31
C THR A 147 -10.09 24.04 -5.58
N VAL A 148 -9.98 22.72 -5.47
CA VAL A 148 -10.35 21.79 -6.53
C VAL A 148 -11.58 21.02 -6.09
N ARG A 149 -12.66 21.14 -6.86
CA ARG A 149 -13.78 20.20 -6.79
C ARG A 149 -13.44 18.98 -7.65
N VAL A 150 -13.35 17.82 -7.02
CA VAL A 150 -12.92 16.58 -7.71
C VAL A 150 -13.98 16.15 -8.73
N PRO A 151 -13.65 16.07 -10.03
CA PRO A 151 -14.59 15.62 -11.04
C PRO A 151 -14.99 14.14 -10.89
N ASP A 152 -16.22 13.79 -11.28
CA ASP A 152 -16.77 12.43 -11.18
C ASP A 152 -16.01 11.35 -11.98
N HIS A 153 -15.23 11.79 -12.97
CA HIS A 153 -14.44 10.93 -13.86
C HIS A 153 -13.01 10.69 -13.36
N TRP A 154 -12.59 11.31 -12.25
CA TRP A 154 -11.28 11.02 -11.67
C TRP A 154 -11.26 9.60 -11.10
N THR A 155 -10.36 8.77 -11.64
CA THR A 155 -10.13 7.42 -11.19
C THR A 155 -9.51 7.42 -9.79
N SER A 156 -9.97 6.55 -8.88
CA SER A 156 -9.35 6.44 -7.56
C SER A 156 -7.84 6.19 -7.66
N GLY A 157 -7.06 6.80 -6.77
CA GLY A 157 -5.61 6.79 -6.87
C GLY A 157 -4.93 7.58 -5.76
N LEU A 158 -3.61 7.43 -5.68
CA LEU A 158 -2.73 8.41 -5.07
C LEU A 158 -2.55 9.58 -6.03
N TYR A 159 -2.82 10.78 -5.56
CA TYR A 159 -2.64 12.02 -6.30
C TYR A 159 -1.59 12.88 -5.61
N GLN A 160 -0.99 13.77 -6.39
CA GLN A 160 0.01 14.71 -5.93
C GLN A 160 -0.27 16.08 -6.55
N ALA A 161 -0.46 17.09 -5.71
CA ALA A 161 -0.46 18.48 -6.15
C ALA A 161 0.99 19.00 -6.12
N VAL A 162 1.51 19.39 -7.27
CA VAL A 162 2.85 19.97 -7.45
C VAL A 162 2.69 21.47 -7.59
N PHE A 163 3.35 22.22 -6.71
CA PHE A 163 3.43 23.66 -6.70
C PHE A 163 4.71 24.08 -7.44
N THR A 164 4.58 24.85 -8.52
CA THR A 164 5.71 25.34 -9.33
C THR A 164 5.77 26.85 -9.27
N SER A 165 6.87 27.42 -8.75
CA SER A 165 7.11 28.86 -8.82
C SER A 165 7.58 29.31 -10.21
N ALA A 166 7.47 30.60 -10.51
CA ALA A 166 7.97 31.21 -11.76
C ALA A 166 9.47 30.96 -11.99
N ASP A 167 10.25 30.86 -10.90
CA ASP A 167 11.70 30.58 -10.94
C ASP A 167 12.03 29.08 -11.11
N GLY A 168 11.01 28.24 -11.31
CA GLY A 168 11.13 26.81 -11.55
C GLY A 168 11.40 25.99 -10.29
N TRP A 169 11.08 26.51 -9.10
CA TRP A 169 11.15 25.73 -7.86
C TRP A 169 9.90 24.88 -7.67
N HIS A 170 10.07 23.68 -7.13
CA HIS A 170 8.99 22.70 -7.00
C HIS A 170 8.87 22.15 -5.57
N ALA A 171 7.63 22.12 -5.08
CA ALA A 171 7.22 21.39 -3.88
C ALA A 171 5.91 20.64 -4.15
N CYS A 172 5.54 19.69 -3.30
CA CYS A 172 4.28 18.99 -3.48
C CYS A 172 3.57 18.62 -2.18
N THR A 173 2.32 18.17 -2.30
CA THR A 173 1.61 17.48 -1.24
C THR A 173 0.78 16.32 -1.83
N PRO A 174 0.85 15.10 -1.25
CA PRO A 174 0.02 13.99 -1.69
C PRO A 174 -1.37 14.03 -1.07
N PHE A 175 -2.35 13.49 -1.79
CA PHE A 175 -3.70 13.20 -1.29
C PHE A 175 -4.28 12.01 -2.06
N VAL A 176 -5.35 11.40 -1.54
CA VAL A 176 -6.01 10.26 -2.19
C VAL A 176 -7.35 10.69 -2.75
N VAL A 177 -7.65 10.26 -3.97
CA VAL A 177 -9.02 10.28 -4.49
C VAL A 177 -9.62 8.89 -4.26
N ARG A 178 -10.68 8.82 -3.46
CA ARG A 178 -11.38 7.58 -3.14
C ARG A 178 -12.35 7.18 -4.24
N ASP A 179 -12.88 5.97 -4.16
CA ASP A 179 -14.06 5.54 -4.92
C ASP A 179 -15.09 4.91 -3.98
N ASP A 180 -15.91 5.76 -3.35
CA ASP A 180 -16.89 5.33 -2.36
C ASP A 180 -18.12 4.65 -3.03
N ARG A 181 -18.27 4.83 -4.35
CA ARG A 181 -19.38 4.33 -5.16
C ARG A 181 -19.25 2.85 -5.50
N ARG A 182 -18.03 2.31 -5.51
CA ARG A 182 -17.73 0.97 -5.99
C ARG A 182 -17.01 0.11 -4.95
N ALA A 183 -17.39 -1.16 -4.92
CA ALA A 183 -16.64 -2.20 -4.22
C ALA A 183 -15.54 -2.77 -5.14
N ALA A 184 -14.36 -2.14 -5.17
CA ALA A 184 -13.19 -2.71 -5.83
C ALA A 184 -12.82 -4.08 -5.25
N ALA A 185 -12.26 -4.98 -6.05
CA ALA A 185 -11.78 -6.26 -5.51
C ALA A 185 -10.73 -6.05 -4.41
N LEU A 186 -9.80 -5.11 -4.60
CA LEU A 186 -8.78 -4.73 -3.63
C LEU A 186 -8.90 -3.24 -3.29
N CYS A 187 -8.68 -2.89 -2.02
CA CYS A 187 -8.45 -1.50 -1.62
C CYS A 187 -7.05 -1.35 -1.03
N VAL A 188 -6.27 -0.39 -1.53
CA VAL A 188 -4.96 -0.05 -0.98
C VAL A 188 -5.11 1.08 0.03
N VAL A 189 -4.66 0.86 1.25
CA VAL A 189 -4.67 1.87 2.33
C VAL A 189 -3.29 2.51 2.42
N LEU A 190 -3.22 3.82 2.17
CA LEU A 190 -1.97 4.57 2.25
C LEU A 190 -1.73 5.14 3.66
N PRO A 191 -0.50 5.01 4.19
CA PRO A 191 -0.22 5.20 5.60
C PRO A 191 0.04 6.69 5.96
N VAL A 192 -0.94 7.57 5.70
CA VAL A 192 -0.77 9.03 5.89
C VAL A 192 -0.46 9.42 7.35
N THR A 193 -0.92 8.63 8.31
CA THR A 193 -0.57 8.76 9.74
C THR A 193 0.92 8.50 9.98
N THR A 194 1.50 7.49 9.31
CA THR A 194 2.93 7.19 9.35
C THR A 194 3.74 8.26 8.62
N TRP A 195 3.34 8.64 7.41
CA TRP A 195 3.96 9.75 6.67
C TRP A 195 4.06 11.02 7.54
N GLN A 196 2.99 11.34 8.28
CA GLN A 196 2.97 12.51 9.13
C GLN A 196 3.75 12.37 10.43
N ALA A 197 3.78 11.17 11.01
CA ALA A 197 4.61 10.86 12.19
C ALA A 197 6.10 11.13 11.94
N TYR A 198 6.59 10.84 10.72
CA TYR A 198 7.97 11.08 10.33
C TYR A 198 8.24 12.49 9.78
N ASN A 199 7.21 13.30 9.52
CA ASN A 199 7.36 14.60 8.89
C ASN A 199 8.12 15.58 9.81
N GLN A 200 9.37 15.90 9.46
CA GLN A 200 10.27 16.77 10.21
C GLN A 200 10.10 18.26 9.84
N TRP A 201 9.03 18.64 9.14
CA TRP A 201 8.88 20.00 8.64
C TRP A 201 8.85 21.06 9.76
N PRO A 202 9.52 22.22 9.56
CA PRO A 202 10.55 22.45 8.54
C PRO A 202 11.88 21.78 8.90
N ARG A 203 12.56 21.16 7.94
CA ARG A 203 13.93 20.64 8.09
C ARG A 203 14.98 21.76 8.02
N ASP A 204 14.76 22.83 8.77
CA ASP A 204 15.58 24.04 8.81
C ASP A 204 16.79 23.92 9.75
N ARG A 205 16.83 22.88 10.59
CA ARG A 205 17.75 22.68 11.72
C ARG A 205 17.51 23.63 12.91
N ARG A 206 16.28 24.11 13.08
CA ARG A 206 15.92 25.04 14.16
C ARG A 206 14.55 24.75 14.76
N ALA A 207 13.49 24.79 13.95
CA ALA A 207 12.11 24.74 14.45
C ALA A 207 11.43 23.38 14.24
N GLY A 208 11.80 22.65 13.19
CA GLY A 208 11.10 21.43 12.79
C GLY A 208 11.00 20.34 13.85
N LYS A 209 9.84 19.68 13.88
CA LYS A 209 9.54 18.58 14.79
C LYS A 209 8.71 17.50 14.11
N SER A 210 9.09 16.26 14.36
CA SER A 210 8.33 15.03 14.06
C SER A 210 8.03 14.28 15.36
N LEU A 211 7.33 13.14 15.28
CA LEU A 211 7.17 12.23 16.41
C LEU A 211 8.47 11.46 16.75
N TYR A 212 9.56 11.68 16.02
CA TYR A 212 10.87 11.09 16.29
C TYR A 212 11.88 12.09 16.83
N ASN A 213 11.93 13.31 16.28
CA ASN A 213 12.99 14.27 16.59
C ASN A 213 12.50 15.72 16.62
N GLY A 214 13.12 16.53 17.46
CA GLY A 214 13.20 17.99 17.29
C GLY A 214 14.64 18.42 17.03
N TYR A 215 14.89 19.72 17.01
CA TYR A 215 16.24 20.28 16.89
C TYR A 215 16.73 20.86 18.22
N ALA A 216 17.94 20.48 18.62
CA ALA A 216 18.67 21.16 19.68
C ALA A 216 19.19 22.52 19.19
N ALA A 217 19.64 23.39 20.11
CA ALA A 217 20.23 24.68 19.76
C ALA A 217 21.44 24.57 18.80
N THR A 218 22.13 23.43 18.78
CA THR A 218 23.23 23.12 17.86
C THR A 218 22.77 22.78 16.43
N GLY A 219 21.47 22.67 16.19
CA GLY A 219 20.88 22.23 14.93
C GLY A 219 20.95 20.73 14.68
N ARG A 220 21.44 19.93 15.64
CA ARG A 220 21.38 18.46 15.60
C ARG A 220 19.97 17.99 15.97
N GLN A 221 19.53 16.91 15.33
CA GLN A 221 18.30 16.23 15.72
C GLN A 221 18.46 15.59 17.11
N ASP A 222 17.45 15.77 17.96
CA ASP A 222 17.40 15.20 19.31
C ASP A 222 16.01 14.57 19.55
N PRO A 223 15.95 13.25 19.79
CA PRO A 223 14.70 12.56 20.10
C PRO A 223 14.01 13.05 21.37
N ARG A 224 14.75 13.66 22.30
CA ARG A 224 14.19 14.23 23.54
C ARG A 224 13.38 15.51 23.28
N LEU A 225 13.58 16.14 22.12
CA LEU A 225 12.91 17.38 21.72
C LEU A 225 11.81 17.17 20.67
N ARG A 226 11.45 15.90 20.39
CA ARG A 226 10.39 15.54 19.46
C ARG A 226 9.03 16.16 19.83
N ALA A 227 8.12 16.19 18.88
CA ALA A 227 6.72 16.46 19.18
C ALA A 227 6.02 15.23 19.77
N LEU A 228 4.97 15.50 20.54
CA LEU A 228 3.97 14.53 21.00
C LEU A 228 2.79 14.47 20.03
N GLU A 229 2.54 15.57 19.30
CA GLU A 229 1.48 15.68 18.30
C GLU A 229 2.01 16.30 16.99
N VAL A 230 1.51 15.84 15.85
CA VAL A 230 1.84 16.36 14.52
C VAL A 230 0.55 16.67 13.75
N SER A 231 0.48 17.85 13.13
CA SER A 231 -0.71 18.31 12.41
C SER A 231 -0.57 18.15 10.91
N PHE A 232 -1.62 17.77 10.19
CA PHE A 232 -1.68 17.78 8.72
C PHE A 232 -1.80 19.18 8.11
N ASP A 233 -2.05 20.22 8.92
CA ASP A 233 -2.07 21.62 8.47
C ASP A 233 -0.65 22.19 8.32
N ARG A 234 0.23 21.46 7.65
CA ARG A 234 1.60 21.89 7.39
C ARG A 234 2.18 21.15 6.18
N PRO A 235 3.15 21.73 5.47
CA PRO A 235 3.84 21.03 4.39
C PRO A 235 4.54 19.75 4.88
N TYR A 236 4.79 18.85 3.95
CA TYR A 236 5.83 17.83 4.13
C TYR A 236 7.21 18.48 3.94
N ALA A 237 8.20 18.01 4.70
CA ALA A 237 9.55 18.57 4.69
C ALA A 237 10.17 18.56 3.28
N GLU A 238 11.08 19.52 3.06
CA GLU A 238 11.83 19.69 1.80
C GLU A 238 10.87 19.84 0.61
N HIS A 239 11.02 18.97 -0.38
CA HIS A 239 10.21 18.99 -1.60
C HIS A 239 8.79 18.45 -1.41
N GLY A 240 8.47 17.91 -0.24
CA GLY A 240 7.10 17.57 0.13
C GLY A 240 6.65 16.15 -0.26
N ILE A 241 7.55 15.28 -0.74
CA ILE A 241 7.28 13.85 -0.81
C ILE A 241 7.49 13.27 0.59
N PRO A 242 6.48 12.64 1.20
CA PRO A 242 6.67 11.96 2.47
C PRO A 242 7.75 10.89 2.40
N ILE A 243 8.46 10.72 3.51
CA ILE A 243 9.36 9.58 3.64
C ILE A 243 8.54 8.28 3.50
N GLN A 244 9.13 7.28 2.83
CA GLN A 244 8.52 6.00 2.47
C GLN A 244 7.48 6.01 1.34
N LEU A 245 6.97 7.16 0.86
CA LEU A 245 5.95 7.18 -0.22
C LEU A 245 6.38 6.41 -1.47
N THR A 246 7.67 6.40 -1.80
CA THR A 246 8.17 5.65 -2.97
C THR A 246 7.93 4.15 -2.86
N ARG A 247 7.78 3.58 -1.65
CA ARG A 247 7.42 2.17 -1.45
C ARG A 247 5.95 1.90 -1.74
N ASP A 248 5.11 2.86 -1.39
CA ASP A 248 3.69 2.82 -1.71
C ASP A 248 3.51 2.93 -3.23
N HIS A 249 4.27 3.82 -3.87
CA HIS A 249 4.26 3.99 -5.33
C HIS A 249 4.73 2.74 -6.08
N ASP A 250 5.76 2.03 -5.60
CA ASP A 250 6.18 0.75 -6.19
C ASP A 250 5.06 -0.29 -6.18
N ALA A 251 4.33 -0.41 -5.07
CA ALA A 251 3.19 -1.31 -4.96
C ALA A 251 2.04 -0.88 -5.90
N ILE A 252 1.74 0.43 -5.95
CA ILE A 252 0.73 1.00 -6.84
C ILE A 252 1.04 0.62 -8.29
N GLN A 253 2.24 0.94 -8.78
CA GLN A 253 2.63 0.66 -10.15
C GLN A 253 2.53 -0.83 -10.49
N TRP A 254 2.97 -1.71 -9.58
CA TRP A 254 2.89 -3.16 -9.80
C TRP A 254 1.44 -3.68 -9.83
N LEU A 255 0.60 -3.24 -8.89
CA LEU A 255 -0.82 -3.62 -8.84
C LEU A 255 -1.56 -3.20 -10.11
N GLU A 256 -1.31 -1.98 -10.56
CA GLU A 256 -1.91 -1.40 -11.75
C GLU A 256 -1.39 -2.09 -13.03
N ARG A 257 -0.08 -2.30 -13.17
CA ARG A 257 0.52 -3.06 -14.28
C ARG A 257 -0.02 -4.48 -14.38
N SER A 258 -0.32 -5.10 -13.23
CA SER A 258 -0.85 -6.47 -13.14
C SER A 258 -2.36 -6.56 -13.43
N GLY A 259 -3.01 -5.42 -13.70
CA GLY A 259 -4.42 -5.35 -14.06
C GLY A 259 -5.36 -5.71 -12.90
N TYR A 260 -4.94 -5.49 -11.65
CA TYR A 260 -5.82 -5.69 -10.51
C TYR A 260 -6.88 -4.61 -10.44
N ASP A 261 -8.06 -5.03 -9.98
CA ASP A 261 -9.19 -4.16 -9.74
C ASP A 261 -9.05 -3.45 -8.38
N VAL A 262 -8.37 -2.30 -8.37
CA VAL A 262 -7.97 -1.58 -7.16
C VAL A 262 -8.72 -0.25 -6.96
N SER A 263 -9.01 0.09 -5.70
CA SER A 263 -9.30 1.45 -5.23
C SER A 263 -8.32 1.85 -4.14
N TYR A 264 -8.32 3.14 -3.77
CA TYR A 264 -7.38 3.71 -2.81
C TYR A 264 -8.09 4.47 -1.71
N ALA A 265 -7.55 4.34 -0.50
CA ALA A 265 -7.97 5.05 0.70
C ALA A 265 -6.74 5.42 1.54
N THR A 266 -6.94 6.20 2.58
CA THR A 266 -5.91 6.57 3.55
C THR A 266 -6.16 5.89 4.89
N SER A 267 -5.13 5.84 5.75
CA SER A 267 -5.31 5.38 7.13
C SER A 267 -6.36 6.18 7.92
N LEU A 268 -6.61 7.45 7.57
CA LEU A 268 -7.69 8.26 8.16
C LEU A 268 -9.09 7.84 7.68
N ASP A 269 -9.20 7.30 6.47
CA ASP A 269 -10.48 6.72 6.00
C ASP A 269 -10.80 5.43 6.75
N LEU A 270 -9.78 4.63 7.09
CA LEU A 270 -9.93 3.45 7.95
C LEU A 270 -10.24 3.84 9.40
N HIS A 271 -9.62 4.92 9.91
CA HIS A 271 -9.90 5.47 11.25
C HIS A 271 -11.36 5.92 11.40
N SER A 272 -11.85 6.69 10.43
CA SER A 272 -13.19 7.29 10.45
C SER A 272 -14.32 6.34 10.04
N GLY A 273 -13.98 5.16 9.53
CA GLY A 273 -14.95 4.21 8.98
C GLY A 273 -15.49 4.61 7.59
N ARG A 274 -14.89 5.62 6.94
CA ARG A 274 -15.18 5.97 5.53
C ARG A 274 -14.78 4.84 4.59
N LEU A 275 -13.71 4.12 4.91
CA LEU A 275 -13.41 2.81 4.33
C LEU A 275 -14.09 1.71 5.15
N ASP A 276 -14.97 0.95 4.51
CA ASP A 276 -15.46 -0.33 5.02
C ASP A 276 -14.69 -1.48 4.37
N PRO A 277 -13.76 -2.15 5.09
CA PRO A 277 -12.99 -3.27 4.54
C PRO A 277 -13.83 -4.42 4.02
N THR A 278 -15.05 -4.59 4.54
CA THR A 278 -15.93 -5.71 4.19
C THR A 278 -16.52 -5.59 2.78
N ARG A 279 -16.45 -4.40 2.18
CA ARG A 279 -16.81 -4.18 0.77
C ARG A 279 -15.79 -4.74 -0.21
N HIS A 280 -14.58 -5.08 0.25
CA HIS A 280 -13.48 -5.53 -0.59
C HIS A 280 -13.17 -7.01 -0.34
N ARG A 281 -12.58 -7.67 -1.36
CA ARG A 281 -12.06 -9.04 -1.18
C ARG A 281 -10.80 -9.05 -0.33
N GLY A 282 -9.98 -8.01 -0.48
CA GLY A 282 -8.86 -7.79 0.42
C GLY A 282 -8.42 -6.33 0.53
N ILE A 283 -7.79 -6.03 1.65
CA ILE A 283 -7.16 -4.74 1.91
C ILE A 283 -5.65 -4.91 1.84
N VAL A 284 -4.98 -4.02 1.09
CA VAL A 284 -3.54 -4.02 0.92
C VAL A 284 -2.95 -2.84 1.68
N PHE A 285 -2.05 -3.13 2.62
CA PHE A 285 -1.22 -2.13 3.28
C PHE A 285 0.16 -2.19 2.64
N ALA A 286 0.48 -1.17 1.85
CA ALA A 286 1.75 -1.09 1.14
C ALA A 286 2.83 -0.46 2.02
N GLY A 287 4.10 -0.83 1.78
CA GLY A 287 5.23 -0.09 2.33
C GLY A 287 5.36 -0.16 3.85
N HIS A 288 5.25 1.00 4.52
CA HIS A 288 5.51 1.13 5.95
C HIS A 288 4.34 1.79 6.67
N ASP A 289 3.56 0.99 7.41
CA ASP A 289 2.34 1.45 8.08
C ASP A 289 2.41 1.28 9.62
N GLU A 290 3.29 2.07 10.24
CA GLU A 290 3.71 1.95 11.64
C GLU A 290 2.69 2.51 12.65
N TYR A 291 1.94 3.57 12.32
CA TYR A 291 1.13 4.35 13.27
C TYR A 291 -0.37 4.13 13.10
N TRP A 292 -0.97 3.42 14.06
CA TRP A 292 -2.35 2.95 14.00
C TRP A 292 -3.20 3.42 15.19
N SER A 293 -4.38 3.97 14.90
CA SER A 293 -5.36 4.27 15.94
C SER A 293 -6.10 3.01 16.38
N ALA A 294 -6.76 3.07 17.53
CA ALA A 294 -7.58 1.96 18.01
C ALA A 294 -8.77 1.66 17.08
N GLU A 295 -9.36 2.69 16.45
CA GLU A 295 -10.41 2.56 15.44
C GLU A 295 -9.93 1.79 14.22
N MET A 296 -8.74 2.12 13.71
CA MET A 296 -8.14 1.41 12.58
C MET A 296 -7.92 -0.07 12.91
N ARG A 297 -7.31 -0.35 14.07
CA ARG A 297 -7.04 -1.71 14.53
C ARG A 297 -8.32 -2.52 14.68
N ARG A 298 -9.32 -1.99 15.41
CA ARG A 298 -10.60 -2.67 15.61
C ARG A 298 -11.31 -2.94 14.28
N THR A 299 -11.21 -2.02 13.32
CA THR A 299 -11.82 -2.19 12.00
C THR A 299 -11.15 -3.31 11.20
N ALA A 300 -9.82 -3.39 11.24
CA ALA A 300 -9.08 -4.51 10.64
C ALA A 300 -9.39 -5.85 11.33
N GLU A 301 -9.42 -5.89 12.66
CA GLU A 301 -9.76 -7.10 13.44
C GLU A 301 -11.18 -7.59 13.13
N ARG A 302 -12.16 -6.70 13.03
CA ARG A 302 -13.53 -7.06 12.62
C ARG A 302 -13.57 -7.61 11.20
N ALA A 303 -12.81 -7.02 10.27
CA ALA A 303 -12.73 -7.51 8.89
C ALA A 303 -12.18 -8.94 8.84
N VAL A 304 -11.09 -9.21 9.56
CA VAL A 304 -10.48 -10.55 9.68
C VAL A 304 -11.47 -11.53 10.31
N ALA A 305 -12.14 -11.15 11.41
CA ALA A 305 -13.13 -12.00 12.06
C ALA A 305 -14.35 -12.32 11.16
N ALA A 306 -14.67 -11.45 10.20
CA ALA A 306 -15.70 -11.65 9.20
C ALA A 306 -15.21 -12.39 7.94
N GLY A 307 -13.95 -12.83 7.89
CA GLY A 307 -13.38 -13.59 6.77
C GLY A 307 -12.85 -12.74 5.62
N HIS A 308 -12.63 -11.43 5.81
CA HIS A 308 -11.97 -10.58 4.83
C HIS A 308 -10.44 -10.68 4.94
N SER A 309 -9.77 -10.52 3.80
CA SER A 309 -8.32 -10.73 3.71
C SER A 309 -7.53 -9.43 3.89
N LEU A 310 -6.36 -9.50 4.54
CA LEU A 310 -5.43 -8.38 4.69
C LEU A 310 -4.05 -8.77 4.16
N ALA A 311 -3.42 -7.92 3.36
CA ALA A 311 -2.07 -8.12 2.85
C ALA A 311 -1.16 -6.96 3.26
N PHE A 312 -0.25 -7.22 4.20
CA PHE A 312 0.78 -6.29 4.63
C PHE A 312 2.07 -6.53 3.84
N LEU A 313 2.33 -5.69 2.84
CA LEU A 313 3.49 -5.78 1.94
C LEU A 313 4.72 -5.05 2.52
N GLY A 314 4.88 -5.12 3.83
CA GLY A 314 5.81 -4.30 4.60
C GLY A 314 6.35 -4.99 5.86
N ALA A 315 6.94 -4.18 6.73
CA ALA A 315 7.34 -4.52 8.09
C ALA A 315 6.97 -3.39 9.06
N ASN A 316 7.08 -3.69 10.35
CA ASN A 316 6.83 -2.77 11.44
C ASN A 316 5.46 -2.11 11.31
N SER A 317 4.48 -2.91 10.88
CA SER A 317 3.09 -2.49 10.76
C SER A 317 2.40 -2.58 12.11
N VAL A 318 1.47 -1.66 12.38
CA VAL A 318 0.65 -1.68 13.61
C VAL A 318 1.50 -1.57 14.90
N TYR A 319 2.63 -0.85 14.85
CA TYR A 319 3.58 -0.82 15.97
C TYR A 319 3.20 0.19 17.06
N TRP A 320 2.95 1.44 16.66
CA TRP A 320 2.56 2.52 17.57
C TRP A 320 1.04 2.67 17.64
N HIS A 321 0.50 2.67 18.86
CA HIS A 321 -0.84 3.17 19.15
C HIS A 321 -0.82 4.70 19.08
N ILE A 322 -1.70 5.27 18.26
CA ILE A 322 -1.92 6.71 18.14
C ILE A 322 -3.34 7.12 18.47
N ARG A 323 -3.51 8.41 18.78
CA ARG A 323 -4.82 9.06 18.70
C ARG A 323 -4.85 10.01 17.51
N VAL A 324 -5.97 10.01 16.80
CA VAL A 324 -6.29 11.02 15.79
C VAL A 324 -7.24 12.02 16.46
N ARG A 325 -6.92 13.31 16.35
CA ARG A 325 -7.64 14.39 17.03
C ARG A 325 -8.05 15.48 16.04
N PRO A 326 -9.12 16.24 16.35
CA PRO A 326 -9.39 17.47 15.63
C PRO A 326 -8.28 18.50 15.90
N THR A 327 -8.16 19.49 15.02
CA THR A 327 -7.44 20.73 15.32
C THR A 327 -8.15 21.52 16.41
N ALA A 328 -7.46 22.52 16.97
CA ALA A 328 -8.02 23.41 17.99
C ALA A 328 -9.26 24.21 17.53
N ASP A 329 -9.44 24.40 16.23
CA ASP A 329 -10.62 25.02 15.61
C ASP A 329 -11.74 24.01 15.28
N GLY A 330 -11.61 22.74 15.67
CA GLY A 330 -12.64 21.72 15.57
C GLY A 330 -12.67 20.91 14.27
N ARG A 331 -11.80 21.20 13.28
CA ARG A 331 -11.74 20.38 12.05
C ARG A 331 -11.25 18.96 12.40
N PRO A 332 -12.01 17.91 12.02
CA PRO A 332 -11.70 16.54 12.42
C PRO A 332 -10.44 16.02 11.70
N GLU A 333 -9.79 15.02 12.31
CA GLU A 333 -8.75 14.21 11.65
C GLU A 333 -7.52 15.00 11.15
N ARG A 334 -7.17 16.08 11.84
CA ARG A 334 -6.05 16.96 11.46
C ARG A 334 -4.81 16.80 12.33
N VAL A 335 -4.86 16.06 13.43
CA VAL A 335 -3.74 15.89 14.35
C VAL A 335 -3.52 14.42 14.69
N VAL A 336 -2.26 13.96 14.65
CA VAL A 336 -1.84 12.63 15.09
C VAL A 336 -1.00 12.76 16.36
N ALA A 337 -1.43 12.11 17.44
CA ALA A 337 -0.78 12.10 18.74
C ALA A 337 -0.09 10.75 19.02
N CYS A 338 1.19 10.80 19.42
CA CYS A 338 1.92 9.63 19.92
C CYS A 338 2.95 10.02 20.99
N ALA A 339 2.69 9.62 22.22
CA ALA A 339 3.55 9.86 23.35
C ALA A 339 4.75 8.91 23.43
N LYS A 340 4.72 7.75 22.77
CA LYS A 340 5.74 6.68 22.78
C LYS A 340 6.08 6.09 24.17
N LYS A 341 5.75 6.78 25.26
CA LYS A 341 5.90 6.43 26.67
C LYS A 341 4.69 6.92 27.44
N THR A 342 4.22 6.13 28.41
CA THR A 342 3.01 6.42 29.20
C THR A 342 3.09 7.77 29.92
N ASP A 343 4.19 8.03 30.62
CA ASP A 343 4.34 9.25 31.45
C ASP A 343 4.44 10.55 30.62
N SER A 344 4.60 10.43 29.30
CA SER A 344 4.63 11.57 28.37
C SER A 344 3.29 11.78 27.66
N ASP A 345 2.29 10.94 27.92
CA ASP A 345 1.00 11.04 27.26
C ASP A 345 0.10 12.08 27.93
N LEU A 346 -0.27 13.10 27.16
CA LEU A 346 -1.12 14.19 27.59
C LEU A 346 -2.61 13.91 27.40
N GLY A 347 -2.95 12.83 26.67
CA GLY A 347 -4.32 12.42 26.40
C GLY A 347 -4.75 11.25 27.28
N GLN A 348 -6.05 11.18 27.55
CA GLN A 348 -6.69 10.03 28.20
C GLN A 348 -7.96 9.68 27.41
N ASP A 349 -8.06 8.42 26.99
CA ASP A 349 -9.25 7.84 26.39
C ASP A 349 -9.35 6.35 26.73
N ALA A 350 -10.45 5.71 26.33
CA ALA A 350 -10.71 4.30 26.61
C ALA A 350 -9.73 3.33 25.90
N ALA A 351 -8.97 3.81 24.91
CA ALA A 351 -7.99 3.01 24.19
C ALA A 351 -6.63 2.92 24.93
N GLY A 352 -6.45 3.70 25.99
CA GLY A 352 -5.22 3.70 26.79
C GLY A 352 -4.12 4.59 26.20
N PRO A 353 -2.90 4.56 26.75
CA PRO A 353 -1.83 5.47 26.35
C PRO A 353 -1.32 5.18 24.93
N THR A 354 -0.81 6.21 24.28
CA THR A 354 -0.21 6.17 22.93
C THR A 354 1.23 5.67 22.97
N VAL A 355 1.36 4.37 23.23
CA VAL A 355 2.64 3.62 23.30
C VAL A 355 2.67 2.51 22.26
N ARG A 356 3.60 1.55 22.36
CA ARG A 356 3.58 0.38 21.47
C ARG A 356 2.34 -0.46 21.75
N TRP A 357 1.69 -0.94 20.72
CA TRP A 357 0.52 -1.81 20.83
C TRP A 357 0.77 -3.04 21.71
N ARG A 358 1.94 -3.68 21.58
CA ARG A 358 2.35 -4.80 22.45
C ARG A 358 2.48 -4.45 23.93
N SER A 359 2.73 -3.18 24.27
CA SER A 359 2.78 -2.72 25.66
C SER A 359 1.37 -2.55 26.27
N LEU A 360 0.33 -2.58 25.45
CA LEU A 360 -1.09 -2.60 25.85
C LEU A 360 -1.67 -4.03 25.88
N GLY A 361 -0.83 -5.06 25.83
CA GLY A 361 -1.28 -6.46 25.74
C GLY A 361 -1.84 -6.85 24.37
N GLN A 362 -1.67 -6.00 23.36
CA GLN A 362 -2.18 -6.21 22.02
C GLN A 362 -1.02 -6.21 21.01
N PRO A 363 -0.12 -7.22 21.02
CA PRO A 363 0.99 -7.24 20.07
C PRO A 363 0.49 -7.31 18.63
N GLU A 364 1.33 -6.85 17.72
CA GLU A 364 1.11 -6.81 16.28
C GLU A 364 0.86 -8.24 15.76
N GLN A 365 1.63 -9.20 16.29
CA GLN A 365 1.52 -10.62 15.98
C GLN A 365 0.11 -11.19 16.19
N ALA A 366 -0.66 -10.68 17.16
CA ALA A 366 -2.03 -11.15 17.38
C ALA A 366 -2.95 -10.86 16.17
N LEU A 367 -2.63 -9.85 15.36
CA LEU A 367 -3.36 -9.47 14.15
C LEU A 367 -2.65 -9.94 12.87
N ILE A 368 -1.32 -9.76 12.75
CA ILE A 368 -0.61 -9.99 11.47
C ILE A 368 0.25 -11.27 11.47
N GLY A 369 0.32 -11.99 12.59
CA GLY A 369 1.05 -13.27 12.72
C GLY A 369 2.57 -13.17 12.91
N VAL A 370 3.15 -11.99 12.74
CA VAL A 370 4.54 -11.64 13.09
C VAL A 370 4.58 -10.25 13.73
N GLN A 371 5.72 -9.84 14.28
CA GLN A 371 5.88 -8.50 14.88
C GLN A 371 7.28 -7.96 14.70
N TYR A 372 7.41 -6.63 14.70
CA TYR A 372 8.70 -5.94 14.58
C TYR A 372 9.73 -6.43 15.58
N ASN A 373 10.91 -6.81 15.07
CA ASN A 373 12.04 -7.30 15.85
C ASN A 373 13.39 -6.61 15.58
N GLY A 374 13.47 -5.71 14.58
CA GLY A 374 14.57 -4.76 14.49
C GLY A 374 14.83 -4.15 13.11
N ILE A 375 15.59 -3.05 13.10
CA ILE A 375 16.16 -2.42 11.90
C ILE A 375 17.23 -3.34 11.33
N VAL A 376 17.12 -3.71 10.06
CA VAL A 376 18.09 -4.54 9.35
C VAL A 376 19.39 -3.74 9.15
N GLY A 377 20.54 -4.30 9.51
CA GLY A 377 21.84 -3.62 9.37
C GLY A 377 22.20 -3.36 7.91
N ASP A 378 22.30 -4.44 7.12
CA ASP A 378 22.51 -4.42 5.67
C ASP A 378 21.45 -5.31 5.00
N PRO A 379 20.95 -4.96 3.79
CA PRO A 379 20.00 -5.80 3.06
C PRO A 379 20.47 -7.27 2.99
N GLN A 380 19.59 -8.17 3.40
CA GLN A 380 19.79 -9.62 3.41
C GLN A 380 18.91 -10.30 2.36
N PRO A 381 19.28 -11.50 1.89
CA PRO A 381 18.36 -12.29 1.10
C PRO A 381 17.18 -12.78 1.95
N LEU A 382 16.01 -12.89 1.32
CA LEU A 382 14.92 -13.69 1.86
C LEU A 382 15.25 -15.17 1.68
N VAL A 383 15.13 -15.96 2.74
CA VAL A 383 15.37 -17.42 2.72
C VAL A 383 14.04 -18.15 2.71
N VAL A 384 13.75 -18.81 1.59
CA VAL A 384 12.47 -19.49 1.33
C VAL A 384 12.22 -20.63 2.31
N GLN A 385 10.98 -20.72 2.78
CA GLN A 385 10.42 -21.86 3.52
C GLN A 385 9.04 -22.22 3.01
N GLY A 386 8.67 -23.50 3.16
CA GLY A 386 7.37 -24.00 2.72
C GLY A 386 7.17 -23.87 1.21
N ALA A 387 8.21 -24.14 0.40
CA ALA A 387 8.18 -23.99 -1.06
C ALA A 387 7.04 -24.77 -1.75
N ASP A 388 6.54 -25.84 -1.12
CA ASP A 388 5.36 -26.60 -1.60
C ASP A 388 4.02 -25.88 -1.35
N HIS A 389 4.01 -24.80 -0.57
CA HIS A 389 2.81 -24.01 -0.31
C HIS A 389 2.39 -23.25 -1.58
N TRP A 390 1.07 -23.13 -1.80
CA TRP A 390 0.50 -22.51 -3.01
C TRP A 390 1.00 -21.08 -3.27
N PHE A 391 1.43 -20.37 -2.22
CA PHE A 391 2.03 -19.04 -2.31
C PHE A 391 3.25 -19.02 -3.24
N TRP A 392 4.09 -20.07 -3.21
CA TRP A 392 5.29 -20.19 -4.03
C TRP A 392 5.06 -20.86 -5.39
N ALA A 393 3.82 -21.24 -5.72
CA ALA A 393 3.51 -21.95 -6.96
C ALA A 393 4.01 -21.21 -8.22
N GLY A 394 4.71 -21.92 -9.11
CA GLY A 394 5.21 -21.35 -10.36
C GLY A 394 6.38 -20.36 -10.21
N THR A 395 6.97 -20.22 -9.02
CA THR A 395 8.19 -19.40 -8.81
C THR A 395 9.48 -20.18 -9.06
N GLY A 396 9.42 -21.52 -8.99
CA GLY A 396 10.57 -22.41 -9.16
C GLY A 396 11.53 -22.48 -7.96
N VAL A 397 11.16 -21.89 -6.82
CA VAL A 397 11.98 -21.91 -5.60
C VAL A 397 11.89 -23.24 -4.86
N ALA A 398 12.95 -23.58 -4.12
CA ALA A 398 13.00 -24.64 -3.14
C ALA A 398 13.26 -24.10 -1.72
N ASP A 399 12.98 -24.91 -0.70
CA ASP A 399 13.32 -24.55 0.69
C ASP A 399 14.82 -24.29 0.85
N GLY A 400 15.15 -23.17 1.47
CA GLY A 400 16.53 -22.70 1.64
C GLY A 400 17.06 -21.81 0.52
N ASP A 401 16.33 -21.67 -0.60
CA ASP A 401 16.68 -20.72 -1.65
C ASP A 401 16.75 -19.29 -1.12
N ARG A 402 17.68 -18.51 -1.68
CA ARG A 402 18.01 -17.15 -1.23
C ARG A 402 17.64 -16.15 -2.32
N ILE A 403 16.68 -15.28 -2.04
CA ILE A 403 16.25 -14.20 -2.94
C ILE A 403 16.94 -12.90 -2.49
N PRO A 404 17.97 -12.40 -3.21
CA PRO A 404 18.82 -11.30 -2.74
C PRO A 404 18.09 -9.99 -2.49
N GLY A 405 18.50 -9.26 -1.44
CA GLY A 405 18.08 -7.87 -1.21
C GLY A 405 16.62 -7.64 -0.79
N VAL A 406 15.85 -8.71 -0.56
CA VAL A 406 14.43 -8.62 -0.18
C VAL A 406 14.23 -8.28 1.29
N VAL A 407 15.14 -8.68 2.19
CA VAL A 407 15.03 -8.36 3.62
C VAL A 407 15.85 -7.12 3.94
N GLY A 408 15.20 -5.97 4.11
CA GLY A 408 15.89 -4.71 4.36
C GLY A 408 15.03 -3.63 5.02
N GLY A 409 15.68 -2.56 5.48
CA GLY A 409 15.08 -1.49 6.26
C GLY A 409 14.72 -1.96 7.66
N GLU A 410 13.54 -2.52 7.81
CA GLU A 410 13.03 -3.10 9.06
C GLU A 410 12.48 -4.49 8.78
N ALA A 411 12.49 -5.34 9.80
CA ALA A 411 11.99 -6.69 9.72
C ALA A 411 11.04 -7.02 10.87
N ASP A 412 10.11 -7.90 10.55
CA ASP A 412 9.24 -8.58 11.51
C ASP A 412 9.66 -10.04 11.62
N GLY A 413 9.44 -10.62 12.79
CA GLY A 413 9.66 -12.05 13.02
C GLY A 413 8.63 -12.63 13.96
N LEU A 414 8.56 -13.96 13.96
CA LEU A 414 7.71 -14.69 14.89
C LEU A 414 8.27 -14.53 16.31
N ASN A 415 7.43 -14.09 17.24
CA ASN A 415 7.67 -14.16 18.66
C ASN A 415 7.09 -15.48 19.21
N PRO A 416 7.93 -16.46 19.60
CA PRO A 416 7.47 -17.80 20.01
C PRO A 416 6.59 -17.80 21.25
N THR A 417 6.72 -16.80 22.12
CA THR A 417 5.95 -16.68 23.37
C THR A 417 4.77 -15.70 23.24
N GLY A 418 4.63 -15.04 22.10
CA GLY A 418 3.52 -14.14 21.83
C GLY A 418 2.22 -14.88 21.47
N PRO A 419 1.06 -14.24 21.67
CA PRO A 419 -0.21 -14.79 21.18
C PRO A 419 -0.14 -15.00 19.66
N ARG A 420 -0.80 -16.05 19.17
CA ARG A 420 -0.98 -16.31 17.75
C ARG A 420 -2.39 -15.92 17.32
N PRO A 421 -2.59 -15.49 16.06
CA PRO A 421 -3.92 -15.24 15.53
C PRO A 421 -4.73 -16.55 15.52
N ALA A 422 -6.05 -16.43 15.64
CA ALA A 422 -6.95 -17.55 15.42
C ALA A 422 -6.91 -17.94 13.94
N ALA A 423 -6.48 -19.17 13.64
CA ALA A 423 -6.24 -19.61 12.28
C ALA A 423 -6.57 -21.10 12.11
N THR A 424 -7.04 -21.47 10.93
CA THR A 424 -7.16 -22.86 10.48
C THR A 424 -5.81 -23.38 9.99
N THR A 425 -5.04 -22.52 9.31
CA THR A 425 -3.66 -22.81 8.88
C THR A 425 -2.77 -21.60 9.15
N ALA A 426 -1.50 -21.83 9.48
CA ALA A 426 -0.49 -20.79 9.64
C ALA A 426 0.86 -21.30 9.16
N THR A 427 1.50 -20.56 8.26
CA THR A 427 2.70 -20.98 7.54
C THR A 427 3.75 -19.87 7.55
N LEU A 428 4.98 -20.24 7.90
CA LEU A 428 6.15 -19.41 7.64
C LEU A 428 6.61 -19.68 6.21
N LEU A 429 6.54 -18.64 5.38
CA LEU A 429 6.96 -18.67 3.98
C LEU A 429 8.43 -18.28 3.82
N SER A 430 9.02 -17.68 4.86
CA SER A 430 10.45 -17.45 4.96
C SER A 430 10.95 -17.46 6.40
N ALA A 431 12.23 -17.78 6.56
CA ALA A 431 12.98 -17.59 7.80
C ALA A 431 14.39 -17.10 7.48
N SER A 432 14.55 -15.78 7.41
CA SER A 432 15.77 -15.13 6.93
C SER A 432 16.60 -14.59 8.10
N PRO A 433 17.76 -15.18 8.42
CA PRO A 433 18.62 -14.68 9.49
C PRO A 433 19.23 -13.35 9.10
N TYR A 434 19.25 -12.39 10.02
CA TYR A 434 19.88 -11.09 9.80
C TYR A 434 20.53 -10.54 11.07
N ARG A 435 21.37 -9.52 10.90
CA ARG A 435 21.89 -8.70 12.00
C ARG A 435 21.16 -7.37 12.02
N THR A 436 20.71 -6.93 13.20
CA THR A 436 20.16 -5.59 13.35
C THR A 436 21.25 -4.54 13.22
N ARG A 437 20.88 -3.27 13.03
CA ARG A 437 21.82 -2.14 13.05
C ARG A 437 22.62 -2.06 14.35
N GLU A 438 22.08 -2.56 15.46
CA GLU A 438 22.76 -2.67 16.76
C GLU A 438 23.58 -3.97 16.92
N GLY A 439 23.73 -4.77 15.86
CA GLY A 439 24.56 -5.98 15.84
C GLY A 439 23.91 -7.24 16.42
N ARG A 440 22.65 -7.17 16.88
CA ARG A 440 21.91 -8.32 17.42
C ARG A 440 21.52 -9.28 16.30
N ARG A 441 21.59 -10.59 16.55
CA ARG A 441 21.04 -11.59 15.62
C ARG A 441 19.52 -11.66 15.80
N GLN A 442 18.80 -11.65 14.69
CA GLN A 442 17.35 -11.77 14.63
C GLN A 442 16.96 -12.65 13.42
N MET A 443 15.69 -13.01 13.36
CA MET A 443 15.10 -13.79 12.27
C MET A 443 13.96 -12.98 11.66
N GLN A 444 14.01 -12.72 10.36
CA GLN A 444 12.87 -12.19 9.61
C GLN A 444 11.96 -13.36 9.22
N ASN A 445 10.65 -13.14 9.29
CA ASN A 445 9.67 -14.12 8.83
C ASN A 445 8.62 -13.49 7.92
N THR A 446 8.40 -14.10 6.76
CA THR A 446 7.19 -13.92 5.96
C THR A 446 6.16 -14.90 6.48
N HIS A 447 4.96 -14.42 6.82
CA HIS A 447 3.94 -15.24 7.47
C HIS A 447 2.60 -15.09 6.76
N LEU A 448 1.89 -16.22 6.64
CA LEU A 448 0.53 -16.27 6.13
C LEU A 448 -0.32 -17.14 7.05
N TYR A 449 -1.53 -16.70 7.36
CA TYR A 449 -2.52 -17.55 7.99
C TYR A 449 -3.90 -17.41 7.34
N GLU A 450 -4.67 -18.49 7.39
CA GLU A 450 -6.06 -18.52 6.92
C GLU A 450 -7.00 -18.60 8.14
N THR A 451 -8.01 -17.74 8.17
CA THR A 451 -9.03 -17.69 9.22
C THR A 451 -10.07 -18.82 9.04
N PRO A 452 -10.78 -19.23 10.11
CA PRO A 452 -11.88 -20.19 9.98
C PRO A 452 -13.01 -19.75 9.03
N GLN A 453 -13.16 -18.45 8.80
CA GLN A 453 -14.14 -17.85 7.90
C GLN A 453 -13.64 -17.72 6.45
N GLY A 454 -12.41 -18.18 6.15
CA GLY A 454 -11.84 -18.20 4.80
C GLY A 454 -11.05 -16.96 4.39
N GLY A 455 -10.90 -15.96 5.26
CA GLY A 455 -10.03 -14.81 5.04
C GLY A 455 -8.55 -15.16 5.16
N ILE A 456 -7.69 -14.50 4.39
CA ILE A 456 -6.23 -14.69 4.38
C ILE A 456 -5.57 -13.44 4.98
N VAL A 457 -4.65 -13.63 5.92
CA VAL A 457 -3.78 -12.55 6.40
C VAL A 457 -2.34 -12.87 6.09
N PHE A 458 -1.71 -11.99 5.31
CA PHE A 458 -0.32 -12.09 4.88
C PHE A 458 0.51 -10.92 5.44
N ALA A 459 1.71 -11.22 5.90
CA ALA A 459 2.72 -10.23 6.26
C ALA A 459 4.07 -10.58 5.62
N ALA A 460 4.58 -9.66 4.81
CA ALA A 460 5.91 -9.79 4.17
C ALA A 460 7.05 -9.77 5.19
N GLY A 461 6.88 -9.03 6.29
CA GLY A 461 7.88 -8.89 7.35
C GLY A 461 9.16 -8.20 6.90
N THR A 462 9.11 -7.37 5.85
CA THR A 462 10.23 -6.52 5.42
C THR A 462 9.79 -5.26 4.67
N LEU A 463 10.51 -4.14 4.84
CA LEU A 463 10.25 -2.89 4.10
C LEU A 463 10.68 -2.91 2.63
N CYS A 464 11.45 -3.92 2.19
CA CYS A 464 11.92 -4.01 0.81
C CYS A 464 11.01 -4.86 -0.10
N TRP A 465 9.90 -5.41 0.40
CA TRP A 465 9.00 -6.25 -0.40
C TRP A 465 8.44 -5.51 -1.62
N THR A 466 7.90 -4.30 -1.44
CA THR A 466 7.35 -3.52 -2.56
C THR A 466 8.42 -3.08 -3.56
N MET A 467 9.66 -2.87 -3.11
CA MET A 467 10.78 -2.60 -4.02
C MET A 467 11.03 -3.79 -4.95
N ALA A 468 10.94 -5.01 -4.43
CA ALA A 468 11.07 -6.23 -5.22
C ALA A 468 9.92 -6.45 -6.23
N LEU A 469 8.80 -5.72 -6.10
CA LEU A 469 7.71 -5.76 -7.07
C LEU A 469 7.97 -4.88 -8.30
N ASN A 470 8.60 -3.72 -8.12
CA ASN A 470 8.63 -2.71 -9.19
C ASN A 470 9.94 -1.93 -9.34
N ARG A 471 10.73 -1.78 -8.29
CA ARG A 471 11.85 -0.85 -8.29
C ARG A 471 13.01 -1.38 -9.12
N GLN A 472 13.49 -0.57 -10.06
CA GLN A 472 14.66 -0.90 -10.86
C GLN A 472 15.85 -1.25 -9.96
N GLY A 473 16.52 -2.38 -10.27
CA GLY A 473 17.64 -2.90 -9.48
C GLY A 473 17.24 -3.72 -8.25
N ASN A 474 15.96 -3.71 -7.85
CA ASN A 474 15.43 -4.54 -6.77
C ASN A 474 14.38 -5.56 -7.23
N ARG A 475 13.72 -5.30 -8.36
CA ARG A 475 12.66 -6.14 -8.92
C ARG A 475 13.09 -7.60 -9.04
N ASP A 476 12.25 -8.51 -8.55
CA ASP A 476 12.48 -9.96 -8.58
C ASP A 476 11.20 -10.71 -8.97
N GLU A 477 11.25 -11.46 -10.08
CA GLU A 477 10.08 -12.13 -10.66
C GLU A 477 9.47 -13.19 -9.73
N ARG A 478 10.26 -13.77 -8.81
CA ARG A 478 9.77 -14.76 -7.83
C ARG A 478 8.86 -14.08 -6.81
N ILE A 479 9.23 -12.87 -6.36
CA ILE A 479 8.43 -12.07 -5.43
C ILE A 479 7.17 -11.53 -6.12
N GLU A 480 7.29 -11.08 -7.38
CA GLU A 480 6.14 -10.69 -8.18
C GLU A 480 5.15 -11.86 -8.34
N ARG A 481 5.63 -13.04 -8.74
CA ARG A 481 4.79 -14.24 -8.91
C ARG A 481 4.14 -14.67 -7.59
N ALA A 482 4.89 -14.71 -6.49
CA ALA A 482 4.34 -15.09 -5.19
C ALA A 482 3.28 -14.10 -4.69
N THR A 483 3.51 -12.80 -4.88
CA THR A 483 2.51 -11.77 -4.57
C THR A 483 1.29 -11.89 -5.48
N ALA A 484 1.46 -12.23 -6.75
CA ALA A 484 0.34 -12.50 -7.65
C ALA A 484 -0.49 -13.71 -7.19
N ASN A 485 0.14 -14.82 -6.79
CA ASN A 485 -0.56 -15.98 -6.25
C ASN A 485 -1.42 -15.63 -5.03
N LEU A 486 -0.90 -14.79 -4.13
CA LEU A 486 -1.64 -14.28 -2.96
C LEU A 486 -2.87 -13.48 -3.39
N LEU A 487 -2.69 -12.47 -4.25
CA LEU A 487 -3.78 -11.56 -4.62
C LEU A 487 -4.81 -12.23 -5.54
N ASP A 488 -4.39 -13.14 -6.42
CA ASP A 488 -5.29 -13.95 -7.24
C ASP A 488 -6.18 -14.82 -6.35
N ARG A 489 -5.61 -15.45 -5.32
CA ARG A 489 -6.38 -16.23 -4.35
C ARG A 489 -7.35 -15.37 -3.53
N ILE A 490 -6.91 -14.20 -3.06
CA ILE A 490 -7.78 -13.24 -2.34
C ILE A 490 -8.94 -12.77 -3.23
N THR A 491 -8.66 -12.45 -4.50
CA THR A 491 -9.67 -11.88 -5.41
C THR A 491 -10.52 -12.93 -6.10
N GLY A 492 -10.18 -14.23 -5.97
CA GLY A 492 -10.80 -15.31 -6.71
C GLY A 492 -10.52 -15.26 -8.22
N ARG A 493 -9.46 -14.54 -8.65
CA ARG A 493 -8.98 -14.59 -10.02
C ARG A 493 -8.40 -15.98 -10.21
N ALA A 494 -8.99 -16.79 -11.10
CA ALA A 494 -8.43 -18.10 -11.42
C ALA A 494 -6.98 -17.88 -11.86
N GLY A 495 -6.02 -18.40 -11.08
CA GLY A 495 -4.61 -18.31 -11.41
C GLY A 495 -4.44 -18.77 -12.86
N ALA A 496 -3.80 -17.95 -13.68
CA ALA A 496 -3.51 -18.34 -15.05
C ALA A 496 -2.64 -19.60 -15.01
N SER A 497 -3.27 -20.77 -15.07
CA SER A 497 -2.58 -22.02 -15.33
C SER A 497 -2.10 -21.94 -16.77
N THR A 498 -0.90 -21.42 -16.96
CA THR A 498 -0.19 -21.57 -18.22
C THR A 498 0.23 -23.04 -18.32
N GLY A 499 -0.66 -23.88 -18.83
CA GLY A 499 -0.26 -25.12 -19.49
C GLY A 499 0.60 -24.77 -20.71
N PRO A 500 1.60 -25.59 -21.06
CA PRO A 500 2.49 -25.28 -22.16
C PRO A 500 1.68 -25.26 -23.46
N THR A 501 1.66 -24.12 -24.14
CA THR A 501 1.22 -24.03 -25.54
C THR A 501 2.26 -24.78 -26.38
N GLY A 502 2.00 -26.05 -26.65
CA GLY A 502 2.73 -26.82 -27.66
C GLY A 502 2.56 -26.19 -29.05
N PRO A 503 3.55 -26.32 -29.94
CA PRO A 503 3.50 -25.71 -31.26
C PRO A 503 2.40 -26.33 -32.11
N ALA A 504 1.69 -25.48 -32.87
CA ALA A 504 0.73 -25.92 -33.87
C ALA A 504 1.46 -26.77 -34.92
N VAL A 505 1.02 -28.02 -35.07
CA VAL A 505 1.42 -28.90 -36.17
C VAL A 505 0.63 -28.47 -37.40
N GLU A 506 1.32 -27.93 -38.40
CA GLU A 506 0.79 -27.81 -39.76
C GLU A 506 0.61 -29.22 -40.34
N ALA A 507 -0.58 -29.50 -40.87
CA ALA A 507 -0.85 -30.68 -41.66
C ALA A 507 -0.35 -30.45 -43.10
N PRO A 508 0.31 -31.43 -43.75
CA PRO A 508 0.64 -31.34 -45.16
C PRO A 508 -0.53 -31.78 -46.04
N ASP A 509 -0.61 -31.19 -47.23
CA ASP A 509 -1.43 -31.65 -48.36
C ASP A 509 -1.03 -33.05 -48.87
#